data_AF-Q1IU98-F1
#
_entry.id   AF-Q1IU98-F1
#
_cell.length_a   1.000
_cell.length_b   1.000
_cell.length_c   1.000
_cell.angle_alpha   90.00
_cell.angle_beta   90.00
_cell.angle_gamma   90.00
#
_symmetry.space_group_name_H-M   'P 1'
#
loop_
_entity.id
_entity.type
_entity.pdbx_description
1 polymer ?
#
loop_
_entity_poly.entity_id
_entity_poly.type
_entity_poly.pdbx_seq_one_letter_code
_entity_poly.pdbx_strand_id
1 'polypeptide(L)'
;MLHGIKSLNPTTKNETAVDLLVGCHDRIRNFTSVVRKLAHAEGSTLEEISTAASSAHRYFTVSLPLHEADEEESLRPRLRENGSAEIVAALNAMTHQHHGIDDLVERLIPILVLLSSNPAKLPEVHGEMCSLSKALDEVFRGHLDLEETVLFPAVSNRLSPVEQGAMLAEMKQRRKQG
;
A
#
# COMPACT_ATOMS: atom_id res chain seq x y z
N MET A 1 55.51 -6.77 2.72
CA MET A 1 54.46 -7.80 2.60
C MET A 1 53.11 -7.09 2.54
N LEU A 2 52.62 -6.80 1.34
CA LEU A 2 51.33 -6.16 1.07
C LEU A 2 50.36 -7.24 0.58
N HIS A 3 49.43 -7.69 1.42
CA HIS A 3 48.21 -8.41 1.07
C HIS A 3 47.26 -8.21 2.26
N GLY A 4 46.01 -7.78 2.16
CA GLY A 4 45.10 -7.56 1.06
C GLY A 4 43.75 -7.41 1.75
N ILE A 5 43.40 -6.18 2.15
CA ILE A 5 42.09 -5.91 2.74
C ILE A 5 41.12 -5.86 1.56
N LYS A 6 40.41 -6.95 1.31
CA LYS A 6 39.23 -6.95 0.45
C LYS A 6 38.21 -6.03 1.12
N SER A 7 38.13 -4.79 0.64
CA SER A 7 36.99 -3.93 0.86
C SER A 7 35.78 -4.64 0.26
N LEU A 8 34.92 -5.18 1.12
CA LEU A 8 33.58 -5.58 0.71
C LEU A 8 32.83 -4.28 0.43
N ASN A 9 32.80 -3.86 -0.83
CA ASN A 9 31.83 -2.87 -1.27
C ASN A 9 30.44 -3.43 -0.94
N PRO A 10 29.61 -2.73 -0.14
CA PRO A 10 28.20 -3.06 -0.11
C PRO A 10 27.69 -2.76 -1.52
N THR A 11 27.38 -3.82 -2.28
CA THR A 11 26.57 -3.68 -3.48
C THR A 11 25.25 -3.10 -3.01
N THR A 12 25.07 -1.78 -3.17
CA THR A 12 23.76 -1.15 -3.07
C THR A 12 22.92 -1.81 -4.16
N LYS A 13 22.07 -2.76 -3.78
CA LYS A 13 21.09 -3.33 -4.70
C LYS A 13 20.29 -2.14 -5.23
N ASN A 14 20.36 -1.88 -6.54
CA ASN A 14 19.50 -0.85 -7.14
C ASN A 14 18.05 -1.31 -6.94
N GLU A 15 17.29 -0.54 -6.17
CA GLU A 15 15.86 -0.76 -5.94
C GLU A 15 15.13 -0.85 -7.28
N THR A 16 14.37 -1.94 -7.48
CA THR A 16 13.51 -2.13 -8.64
C THR A 16 12.12 -1.53 -8.39
N ALA A 17 11.32 -1.38 -9.44
CA ALA A 17 9.91 -0.97 -9.29
C ALA A 17 9.11 -1.94 -8.41
N VAL A 18 9.39 -3.25 -8.51
CA VAL A 18 8.78 -4.27 -7.66
C VAL A 18 9.24 -4.15 -6.21
N ASP A 19 10.54 -3.93 -5.96
CA ASP A 19 11.03 -3.71 -4.58
C ASP A 19 10.32 -2.51 -3.93
N LEU A 20 10.06 -1.45 -4.70
CA LEU A 20 9.35 -0.25 -4.24
C LEU A 20 7.88 -0.55 -3.91
N LEU A 21 7.16 -1.29 -4.77
CA LEU A 21 5.78 -1.71 -4.54
C LEU A 21 5.66 -2.64 -3.33
N VAL A 22 6.56 -3.61 -3.17
CA VAL A 22 6.61 -4.48 -1.98
C VAL A 22 6.81 -3.64 -0.71
N GLY A 23 7.67 -2.63 -0.75
CA GLY A 23 7.82 -1.68 0.36
C GLY A 23 6.56 -0.83 0.62
N CYS A 24 5.71 -0.58 -0.39
CA CYS A 24 4.36 -0.03 -0.19
C CYS A 24 3.44 -1.02 0.52
N HIS A 25 3.49 -2.31 0.18
CA HIS A 25 2.65 -3.35 0.78
C HIS A 25 2.92 -3.51 2.28
N ASP A 26 4.18 -3.41 2.70
CA ASP A 26 4.53 -3.38 4.13
C ASP A 26 3.84 -2.22 4.86
N ARG A 27 3.72 -1.06 4.21
CA ARG A 27 2.98 0.08 4.77
C ARG A 27 1.48 -0.17 4.77
N ILE A 28 0.91 -0.77 3.74
CA ILE A 28 -0.53 -1.14 3.70
C ILE A 28 -0.86 -2.05 4.87
N ARG A 29 -0.08 -3.12 5.04
CA ARG A 29 -0.22 -4.07 6.16
C ARG A 29 -0.09 -3.37 7.51
N ASN A 30 0.90 -2.49 7.65
CA ASN A 30 1.11 -1.74 8.89
C ASN A 30 -0.09 -0.84 9.22
N PHE A 31 -0.56 -0.02 8.29
CA PHE A 31 -1.65 0.93 8.56
C PHE A 31 -3.02 0.26 8.68
N THR A 32 -3.25 -0.85 7.97
CA THR A 32 -4.42 -1.71 8.20
C THR A 32 -4.40 -2.27 9.62
N SER A 33 -3.23 -2.72 10.10
CA SER A 33 -3.04 -3.16 11.49
C SER A 33 -3.23 -2.02 12.51
N VAL A 34 -2.81 -0.79 12.19
CA VAL A 34 -3.05 0.39 13.03
C VAL A 34 -4.55 0.65 13.19
N VAL A 35 -5.32 0.64 12.10
CA VAL A 35 -6.78 0.86 12.14
C VAL A 35 -7.48 -0.24 12.95
N ARG A 36 -7.07 -1.50 12.77
CA ARG A 36 -7.59 -2.63 13.55
C ARG A 36 -7.29 -2.50 15.04
N LYS A 37 -6.08 -2.06 15.42
CA LYS A 37 -5.71 -1.82 16.82
C LYS A 37 -6.48 -0.63 17.40
N LEU A 38 -6.64 0.45 16.62
CA LEU A 38 -7.39 1.63 17.00
C LEU A 38 -8.86 1.29 17.31
N ALA A 39 -9.46 0.37 16.56
CA ALA A 39 -10.80 -0.16 16.83
C ALA A 39 -10.94 -0.79 18.22
N HIS A 40 -9.85 -1.26 18.84
CA HIS A 40 -9.84 -1.91 20.16
C HIS A 40 -8.96 -1.17 21.18
N ALA A 41 -8.72 0.13 20.98
CA ALA A 41 -7.85 0.93 21.85
C ALA A 41 -8.53 1.38 23.17
N GLU A 42 -9.50 0.60 23.67
CA GLU A 42 -10.09 0.83 24.98
C GLU A 42 -9.01 0.68 26.07
N GLY A 43 -8.75 1.76 26.81
CA GLY A 43 -7.68 1.81 27.81
C GLY A 43 -6.36 2.40 27.32
N SER A 44 -6.21 2.68 26.02
CA SER A 44 -5.15 3.57 25.53
C SER A 44 -5.39 5.00 25.97
N THR A 45 -4.31 5.78 26.04
CA THR A 45 -4.41 7.22 26.29
C THR A 45 -5.05 7.94 25.10
N LEU A 46 -5.67 9.10 25.37
CA LEU A 46 -6.26 9.94 24.32
C LEU A 46 -5.23 10.39 23.28
N GLU A 47 -3.98 10.62 23.70
CA GLU A 47 -2.87 11.00 22.83
C GLU A 47 -2.47 9.87 21.87
N GLU A 48 -2.41 8.62 22.34
CA GLU A 48 -2.13 7.45 21.49
C GLU A 48 -3.22 7.26 20.44
N ILE A 49 -4.49 7.38 20.83
CA ILE A 49 -5.65 7.28 19.92
C ILE A 49 -5.56 8.38 18.85
N SER A 50 -5.35 9.63 19.26
CA SER A 50 -5.24 10.78 18.35
C SER A 50 -4.07 10.63 17.37
N THR A 51 -2.91 10.18 17.86
CA THR A 51 -1.71 9.98 17.04
C THR A 51 -1.89 8.85 16.03
N ALA A 52 -2.47 7.73 16.45
CA ALA A 52 -2.76 6.59 15.57
C ALA A 52 -3.76 6.99 14.47
N ALA A 53 -4.84 7.68 14.85
CA ALA A 53 -5.85 8.16 13.92
C ALA A 53 -5.27 9.15 12.90
N SER A 54 -4.48 10.13 13.35
CA SER A 54 -3.83 11.11 12.48
C SER A 54 -2.86 10.46 11.50
N SER A 55 -2.08 9.48 11.97
CA SER A 55 -1.10 8.77 11.15
C SER A 55 -1.77 7.90 10.10
N ALA A 56 -2.82 7.16 10.48
CA ALA A 56 -3.64 6.39 9.55
C ALA A 56 -4.33 7.29 8.53
N HIS A 57 -4.92 8.41 8.97
CA HIS A 57 -5.57 9.38 8.08
C HIS A 57 -4.60 9.86 7.00
N ARG A 58 -3.41 10.33 7.38
CA ARG A 58 -2.38 10.75 6.43
C ARG A 58 -1.99 9.64 5.45
N TYR A 59 -1.87 8.41 5.94
CA TYR A 59 -1.51 7.29 5.07
C TYR A 59 -2.57 7.02 3.99
N PHE A 60 -3.83 6.85 4.40
CA PHE A 60 -4.93 6.52 3.50
C PHE A 60 -5.28 7.66 2.53
N THR A 61 -4.96 8.91 2.88
CA THR A 61 -5.26 10.08 2.01
C THR A 61 -4.12 10.51 1.11
N VAL A 62 -2.89 10.05 1.38
CA VAL A 62 -1.71 10.49 0.62
C VAL A 62 -0.93 9.31 0.04
N SER A 63 -0.55 8.36 0.89
CA SER A 63 0.36 7.28 0.47
C SER A 63 -0.34 6.15 -0.28
N LEU A 64 -1.57 5.80 0.12
CA LEU A 64 -2.34 4.76 -0.56
C LEU A 64 -2.71 5.18 -2.00
N PRO A 65 -3.26 6.39 -2.26
CA PRO A 65 -3.58 6.82 -3.62
C PRO A 65 -2.36 6.86 -4.56
N LEU A 66 -1.19 7.22 -4.03
CA LEU A 66 0.06 7.19 -4.82
C LEU A 66 0.47 5.77 -5.22
N HIS A 67 0.20 4.78 -4.37
CA HIS A 67 0.45 3.37 -4.66
C HIS A 67 -0.52 2.84 -5.71
N GLU A 68 -1.82 3.09 -5.56
CA GLU A 68 -2.81 2.67 -6.56
C GLU A 68 -2.54 3.33 -7.92
N ALA A 69 -2.13 4.60 -7.94
CA ALA A 69 -1.69 5.26 -9.17
C ALA A 69 -0.46 4.56 -9.80
N ASP A 70 0.45 3.98 -9.00
CA ASP A 70 1.59 3.22 -9.55
C ASP A 70 1.12 2.00 -10.32
N GLU A 71 0.11 1.34 -9.78
CA GLU A 71 -0.47 0.16 -10.36
C GLU A 71 -1.26 0.51 -11.61
N GLU A 72 -2.16 1.49 -11.52
CA GLU A 72 -3.08 1.83 -12.60
C GLU A 72 -2.42 2.58 -13.76
N GLU A 73 -1.52 3.53 -13.48
CA GLU A 73 -0.92 4.36 -14.52
C GLU A 73 0.38 3.77 -15.10
N SER A 74 1.12 2.95 -14.34
CA SER A 74 2.43 2.47 -14.76
C SER A 74 2.49 0.96 -14.96
N LEU A 75 2.02 0.16 -14.01
CA LEU A 75 2.09 -1.31 -14.08
C LEU A 75 1.06 -1.89 -15.05
N ARG A 76 -0.21 -1.50 -14.89
CA ARG A 76 -1.34 -2.03 -15.65
C ARG A 76 -1.21 -1.88 -17.16
N PRO A 77 -0.88 -0.70 -17.75
CA PRO A 77 -0.78 -0.57 -19.20
C PRO A 77 0.28 -1.51 -19.78
N ARG A 78 1.43 -1.63 -19.11
CA ARG A 78 2.54 -2.49 -19.54
C ARG A 78 2.20 -3.98 -19.49
N LEU A 79 1.51 -4.43 -18.44
CA LEU A 79 1.07 -5.81 -18.33
C LEU A 79 -0.13 -6.14 -19.21
N ARG A 80 -1.00 -5.17 -19.51
CA ARG A 80 -2.19 -5.37 -20.34
C ARG A 80 -1.84 -5.62 -21.81
N GLU A 81 -0.84 -4.91 -22.34
CA GLU A 81 -0.44 -5.04 -23.74
C GLU A 81 0.20 -6.40 -24.06
N ASN A 82 0.90 -7.00 -23.09
CA ASN A 82 1.71 -8.21 -23.28
C ASN A 82 1.34 -9.38 -22.31
N GLY A 83 0.16 -9.30 -21.69
CA GLY A 83 -0.30 -10.22 -20.65
C GLY A 83 -0.94 -11.50 -21.19
N SER A 84 -0.80 -12.60 -20.44
CA SER A 84 -1.65 -13.78 -20.63
C SER A 84 -3.09 -13.48 -20.21
N ALA A 85 -4.04 -14.35 -20.59
CA ALA A 85 -5.43 -14.22 -20.13
C ALA A 85 -5.56 -14.18 -18.60
N GLU A 86 -4.71 -14.93 -17.89
CA GLU A 86 -4.60 -14.91 -16.43
C GLU A 86 -4.17 -13.54 -15.89
N ILE A 87 -3.13 -12.94 -16.48
CA ILE A 87 -2.67 -11.60 -16.07
C ILE A 87 -3.74 -10.56 -16.34
N VAL A 88 -4.41 -10.60 -17.50
CA VAL A 88 -5.49 -9.68 -17.82
C VAL A 88 -6.67 -9.83 -16.85
N ALA A 89 -7.00 -11.06 -16.46
CA ALA A 89 -8.03 -11.32 -15.45
C ALA A 89 -7.62 -10.76 -14.08
N ALA A 90 -6.37 -10.97 -13.66
CA ALA A 90 -5.83 -10.42 -12.42
C ALA A 90 -5.86 -8.88 -12.41
N LEU A 91 -5.46 -8.23 -13.50
CA LEU A 91 -5.54 -6.76 -13.63
C LEU A 91 -6.98 -6.24 -13.50
N ASN A 92 -7.96 -6.92 -14.11
CA ASN A 92 -9.36 -6.52 -14.00
C ASN A 92 -9.91 -6.73 -12.57
N ALA A 93 -9.48 -7.80 -11.89
CA ALA A 93 -9.84 -8.05 -10.50
C ALA A 93 -9.24 -7.00 -9.57
N MET A 94 -7.96 -6.65 -9.76
CA MET A 94 -7.24 -5.59 -9.04
C MET A 94 -7.99 -4.25 -9.13
N THR A 95 -8.36 -3.80 -10.34
CA THR A 95 -9.13 -2.55 -10.50
C THR A 95 -10.49 -2.60 -9.78
N HIS A 96 -11.16 -3.77 -9.74
CA HIS A 96 -12.41 -3.92 -8.97
C HIS A 96 -12.17 -3.87 -7.45
N GLN A 97 -11.04 -4.43 -6.99
CA GLN A 97 -10.63 -4.38 -5.59
C GLN A 97 -10.27 -2.96 -5.16
N HIS A 98 -9.57 -2.18 -6.00
CA HIS A 98 -9.30 -0.75 -5.74
C HIS A 98 -10.58 0.03 -5.48
N HIS A 99 -11.61 -0.10 -6.30
CA HIS A 99 -12.90 0.56 -6.01
C HIS A 99 -13.52 0.14 -4.66
N GLY A 100 -13.44 -1.15 -4.31
CA GLY A 100 -13.92 -1.62 -3.01
C GLY A 100 -13.08 -1.09 -1.83
N ILE A 101 -11.78 -0.92 -2.03
CA ILE A 101 -10.87 -0.29 -1.06
C ILE A 101 -11.22 1.19 -0.91
N ASP A 102 -11.39 1.91 -2.01
CA ASP A 102 -11.79 3.33 -2.03
C ASP A 102 -13.08 3.57 -1.26
N ASP A 103 -14.12 2.77 -1.51
CA ASP A 103 -15.41 2.88 -0.82
C ASP A 103 -15.27 2.69 0.71
N LEU A 104 -14.40 1.76 1.14
CA LEU A 104 -14.14 1.52 2.55
C LEU A 104 -13.31 2.65 3.17
N VAL A 105 -12.31 3.15 2.45
CA VAL A 105 -11.44 4.24 2.88
C VAL A 105 -12.22 5.55 2.99
N GLU A 106 -13.10 5.86 2.04
CA GLU A 106 -13.98 7.03 2.07
C GLU A 106 -14.83 7.06 3.35
N ARG A 107 -15.36 5.90 3.75
CA ARG A 107 -16.13 5.75 5.00
C ARG A 107 -15.25 5.83 6.26
N LEU A 108 -14.01 5.37 6.18
CA LEU A 108 -13.06 5.37 7.29
C LEU A 108 -12.52 6.77 7.59
N ILE A 109 -12.27 7.60 6.56
CA ILE A 109 -11.63 8.92 6.69
C ILE A 109 -12.33 9.83 7.72
N PRO A 110 -13.67 10.02 7.69
CA PRO A 110 -14.37 10.85 8.68
C PRO A 110 -14.16 10.38 10.13
N ILE A 111 -14.06 9.06 10.35
CA ILE A 111 -13.81 8.49 11.67
C ILE A 111 -12.40 8.82 12.13
N LEU A 112 -11.40 8.69 11.25
CA LEU A 112 -10.02 9.03 11.59
C LEU A 112 -9.85 10.53 11.86
N VAL A 113 -10.53 11.39 11.11
CA VAL A 113 -10.58 12.83 11.38
C VAL A 113 -11.24 13.13 12.74
N LEU A 114 -12.36 12.47 13.06
CA LEU A 114 -13.01 12.62 14.35
C LEU A 114 -12.07 12.22 15.50
N LEU A 115 -11.42 11.05 15.40
CA LEU A 115 -10.59 10.51 16.48
C LEU A 115 -9.26 11.24 16.63
N SER A 116 -8.70 11.79 15.54
CA SER A 116 -7.53 12.66 15.63
C SER A 116 -7.81 13.93 16.43
N SER A 117 -8.99 14.52 16.27
CA SER A 117 -9.37 15.78 16.94
C SER A 117 -10.07 15.57 18.29
N ASN A 118 -10.82 14.49 18.43
CA ASN A 118 -11.66 14.17 19.59
C ASN A 118 -11.52 12.69 19.97
N PRO A 119 -10.33 12.23 20.41
CA PRO A 119 -10.06 10.82 20.68
C PRO A 119 -11.00 10.16 21.70
N ALA A 120 -11.60 10.95 22.61
CA ALA A 120 -12.59 10.46 23.57
C ALA A 120 -13.89 9.95 22.93
N LYS A 121 -14.11 10.22 21.63
CA LYS A 121 -15.26 9.76 20.84
C LYS A 121 -15.13 8.32 20.31
N LEU A 122 -14.01 7.62 20.59
CA LEU A 122 -13.82 6.22 20.17
C LEU A 122 -15.02 5.31 20.50
N PRO A 123 -15.65 5.36 21.68
CA PRO A 123 -16.81 4.51 21.98
C PRO A 123 -18.01 4.74 21.06
N GLU A 124 -18.19 5.95 20.54
CA GLU A 124 -19.32 6.31 19.67
C GLU A 124 -19.18 5.72 18.26
N VAL A 125 -17.94 5.47 17.81
CA VAL A 125 -17.62 4.96 16.46
C VAL A 125 -17.13 3.51 16.48
N HIS A 126 -17.03 2.88 17.65
CA HIS A 126 -16.42 1.55 17.83
C HIS A 126 -17.00 0.48 16.90
N GLY A 127 -18.32 0.39 16.77
CA GLY A 127 -18.97 -0.63 15.94
C GLY A 127 -18.68 -0.48 14.44
N GLU A 128 -18.71 0.75 13.94
CA GLU A 128 -18.38 1.06 12.54
C GLU A 128 -16.89 0.84 12.28
N MET A 129 -16.02 1.28 13.19
CA MET A 129 -14.57 1.10 13.11
C MET A 129 -14.19 -0.39 13.11
N CYS A 130 -14.81 -1.22 13.95
CA CYS A 130 -14.64 -2.67 13.94
C CYS A 130 -15.04 -3.28 12.59
N SER A 131 -16.17 -2.84 12.04
CA SER A 131 -16.69 -3.37 10.77
C SER A 131 -15.80 -2.99 9.59
N LEU A 132 -15.41 -1.71 9.49
CA LEU A 132 -14.52 -1.19 8.44
C LEU A 132 -13.12 -1.79 8.53
N SER A 133 -12.54 -1.87 9.73
CA SER A 133 -11.19 -2.44 9.90
C SER A 133 -11.13 -3.91 9.47
N LYS A 134 -12.18 -4.69 9.77
CA LYS A 134 -12.29 -6.07 9.31
C LYS A 134 -12.43 -6.17 7.79
N ALA A 135 -13.29 -5.35 7.20
CA ALA A 135 -13.49 -5.35 5.75
C ALA A 135 -12.21 -4.94 5.00
N LEU A 136 -11.49 -3.93 5.50
CA LEU A 136 -10.20 -3.50 4.95
C LEU A 136 -9.14 -4.59 5.03
N ASP A 137 -9.02 -5.27 6.19
CA ASP A 137 -8.09 -6.40 6.34
C ASP A 137 -8.39 -7.54 5.36
N GLU A 138 -9.66 -7.86 5.17
CA GLU A 138 -10.08 -8.91 4.24
C GLU A 138 -9.79 -8.56 2.78
N VAL A 139 -10.15 -7.35 2.32
CA VAL A 139 -9.93 -6.93 0.93
C VAL A 139 -8.44 -6.75 0.64
N PHE A 140 -7.66 -6.10 1.52
CA PHE A 140 -6.22 -5.93 1.30
C PHE A 140 -5.49 -7.26 1.29
N ARG A 141 -5.88 -8.22 2.13
CA ARG A 141 -5.24 -9.55 2.09
C ARG A 141 -5.39 -10.20 0.72
N GLY A 142 -6.58 -10.19 0.13
CA GLY A 142 -6.82 -10.78 -1.19
C GLY A 142 -6.18 -9.97 -2.32
N HIS A 143 -6.18 -8.64 -2.20
CA HIS A 143 -5.58 -7.72 -3.16
C HIS A 143 -4.06 -7.86 -3.25
N LEU A 144 -3.37 -7.75 -2.11
CA LEU A 144 -1.91 -7.86 -2.05
C LEU A 144 -1.43 -9.27 -2.43
N ASP A 145 -2.18 -10.32 -2.11
CA ASP A 145 -1.85 -11.69 -2.51
C ASP A 145 -1.91 -11.86 -4.03
N LEU A 146 -2.94 -11.32 -4.68
CA LEU A 146 -3.07 -11.34 -6.15
C LEU A 146 -1.90 -10.62 -6.82
N GLU A 147 -1.52 -9.45 -6.31
CA GLU A 147 -0.39 -8.69 -6.84
C GLU A 147 0.93 -9.40 -6.65
N GLU A 148 1.23 -9.84 -5.43
CA GLU A 148 2.51 -10.45 -5.08
C GLU A 148 2.72 -11.81 -5.76
N THR A 149 1.64 -12.57 -6.01
CA THR A 149 1.74 -13.92 -6.59
C THR A 149 1.56 -13.95 -8.10
N VAL A 150 0.87 -12.96 -8.70
CA VAL A 150 0.57 -12.95 -10.14
C VAL A 150 1.20 -11.74 -10.84
N LEU A 151 0.90 -10.53 -10.39
CA LEU A 151 1.25 -9.31 -11.14
C LEU A 151 2.73 -8.94 -11.01
N PHE A 152 3.31 -9.00 -9.81
CA PHE A 152 4.71 -8.65 -9.58
C PHE A 152 5.66 -9.65 -10.26
N PRO A 153 5.43 -10.98 -10.20
CA PRO A 153 6.20 -11.92 -11.01
C PRO A 153 6.04 -11.65 -12.51
N ALA A 154 4.85 -11.25 -12.98
CA ALA A 154 4.65 -10.90 -14.37
C ALA A 154 5.48 -9.67 -14.78
N VAL A 155 5.59 -8.64 -13.93
CA VAL A 155 6.49 -7.49 -14.15
C VAL A 155 7.92 -7.97 -14.35
N SER A 156 8.44 -8.78 -13.42
CA SER A 156 9.83 -9.23 -13.46
C SER A 156 10.15 -10.13 -14.66
N ASN A 157 9.20 -10.99 -15.05
CA ASN A 157 9.43 -12.03 -16.07
C ASN A 157 9.08 -11.60 -17.49
N ARG A 158 8.19 -10.61 -17.67
CA ARG A 158 7.67 -10.22 -19.00
C ARG A 158 8.15 -8.86 -19.46
N LEU A 159 8.38 -7.92 -18.56
CA LEU A 159 8.82 -6.58 -18.96
C LEU A 159 10.33 -6.55 -19.17
N SER A 160 10.76 -5.91 -20.24
CA SER A 160 12.16 -5.65 -20.52
C SER A 160 12.80 -4.77 -19.43
N PRO A 161 14.14 -4.79 -19.27
CA PRO A 161 14.82 -3.89 -18.34
C PRO A 161 14.53 -2.40 -18.59
N VAL A 162 14.26 -2.01 -19.85
CA VAL A 162 13.91 -0.64 -20.21
C VAL A 162 12.53 -0.26 -19.68
N GLU A 163 11.54 -1.14 -19.85
CA GLU A 163 10.18 -0.92 -19.34
C GLU A 163 10.14 -0.87 -17.81
N GLN A 164 10.87 -1.78 -17.14
CA GLN A 164 10.98 -1.77 -15.67
C GLN A 164 11.68 -0.50 -15.16
N GLY A 165 12.71 -0.03 -15.86
CA GLY A 165 13.40 1.22 -15.53
C GLY A 165 12.50 2.46 -15.71
N ALA A 166 11.72 2.51 -16.79
CA ALA A 166 10.75 3.58 -17.03
C ALA A 166 9.65 3.59 -15.94
N MET A 167 9.11 2.42 -15.61
CA MET A 167 8.13 2.26 -14.54
C MET A 167 8.66 2.77 -13.20
N LEU A 168 9.89 2.39 -12.81
CA LEU A 168 10.51 2.88 -11.58
C LEU A 168 10.67 4.40 -11.57
N ALA A 169 11.05 5.00 -12.71
CA ALA A 169 11.23 6.44 -12.81
C ALA A 169 9.90 7.20 -12.64
N GLU A 170 8.82 6.71 -13.26
CA GLU A 170 7.45 7.24 -13.10
C GLU A 170 6.99 7.20 -11.64
N MET A 171 7.12 6.04 -10.99
CA MET A 171 6.76 5.85 -9.57
C MET A 171 7.54 6.83 -8.67
N LYS A 172 8.85 6.96 -8.89
CA LYS A 172 9.70 7.90 -8.14
C LYS A 172 9.32 9.36 -8.39
N GLN A 173 8.90 9.70 -9.61
CA GLN A 173 8.49 11.05 -9.95
C GLN A 173 7.20 11.44 -9.24
N ARG A 174 6.21 10.54 -9.15
CA ARG A 174 4.93 10.82 -8.48
C ARG A 174 5.09 11.16 -7.00
N ARG A 175 6.04 10.50 -6.33
CA ARG A 175 6.41 10.77 -4.93
C ARG A 175 7.15 12.08 -4.69
N LYS A 176 7.63 12.75 -5.74
CA LYS A 176 8.20 14.11 -5.63
C LYS A 176 7.13 15.19 -5.79
N GLN A 177 5.96 14.82 -6.30
CA GLN A 177 4.87 15.75 -6.64
C GLN A 177 3.73 15.73 -5.62
N GLY A 178 3.49 14.59 -4.96
CA GLY A 178 2.62 14.46 -3.79
C GLY A 178 3.37 14.73 -2.49
#